data_AF-A0A956T0I5-F1
#
_entry.id   AF-A0A956T0I5-F1
#
_cell.length_a   1.000
_cell.length_b   1.000
_cell.length_c   1.000
_cell.angle_alpha   90.00
_cell.angle_beta   90.00
_cell.angle_gamma   90.00
#
_symmetry.space_group_name_H-M   'P 1'
#
loop_
_entity.id
_entity.type
_entity.pdbx_description
1 polymer ?
#
loop_
_entity_poly.entity_id
_entity_poly.type
_entity_poly.pdbx_seq_one_letter_code
_entity_poly.pdbx_strand_id
1 'polypeptide(L)' 'DMLIQMSAMGEEAGSLPDMMERVADYYDEEVDASVDALTALLEPSMMILIGGVVCVFVMGVLLPILGVSSSVQEQM' A
#
# COMPACT_ATOMS: atom_id res chain seq x y z
N ASP A 1 -6.01 25.57 3.66
CA ASP A 1 -5.48 26.93 3.38
C ASP A 1 -5.48 27.32 1.91
N MET A 2 -5.09 26.42 0.99
CA MET A 2 -5.07 26.72 -0.44
C MET A 2 -6.43 27.16 -1.01
N LEU A 3 -7.51 26.47 -0.64
CA LEU A 3 -8.89 26.84 -0.99
C LEU A 3 -9.22 28.31 -0.63
N ILE A 4 -8.92 28.72 0.61
CA ILE A 4 -9.25 30.05 1.10
C ILE A 4 -8.40 31.10 0.37
N GLN A 5 -7.11 30.85 0.19
CA GLN A 5 -6.21 31.79 -0.48
C GLN A 5 -6.53 31.96 -1.97
N MET A 6 -6.83 30.87 -2.69
CA MET A 6 -7.19 30.94 -4.12
C MET A 6 -8.59 31.50 -4.34
N SER A 7 -9.55 31.24 -3.43
CA SER A 7 -10.86 31.89 -3.47
C SER A 7 -10.76 33.41 -3.28
N ALA A 8 -9.99 33.87 -2.29
CA ALA A 8 -9.79 35.31 -2.03
C ALA A 8 -9.08 36.00 -3.21
N MET A 9 -8.03 35.39 -3.77
CA MET A 9 -7.34 35.90 -4.96
C MET A 9 -8.24 35.94 -6.20
N GLY A 10 -9.05 34.90 -6.41
CA GLY A 10 -9.96 34.81 -7.56
C GLY A 10 -11.11 35.81 -7.49
N GLU A 11 -11.61 36.10 -6.29
CA GLU A 11 -12.63 37.12 -6.09
C GLU A 11 -12.09 38.53 -6.34
N GLU A 12 -10.88 38.83 -5.83
CA GLU A 12 -10.21 40.13 -6.01
C GLU A 12 -9.76 40.38 -7.46
N ALA A 13 -9.39 39.31 -8.19
CA ALA A 13 -9.01 39.37 -9.60
C ALA A 13 -10.20 39.20 -10.58
N GLY A 14 -11.41 38.92 -10.08
CA GLY A 14 -12.59 38.63 -10.91
C GLY A 14 -12.49 37.32 -11.71
N SER A 15 -11.58 36.42 -11.34
CA SER A 15 -11.28 35.14 -11.99
C SER A 15 -11.52 33.93 -11.07
N LEU A 16 -12.50 34.05 -10.17
CA LEU A 16 -12.89 32.99 -9.24
C LEU A 16 -13.18 31.62 -9.91
N PRO A 17 -13.85 31.55 -11.08
CA PRO A 17 -14.05 30.28 -11.77
C PRO A 17 -12.73 29.59 -12.12
N ASP A 18 -11.78 30.32 -12.70
CA ASP A 18 -10.46 29.80 -13.08
C ASP A 18 -9.64 29.36 -11.86
N MET A 19 -9.78 30.08 -10.73
CA MET A 19 -9.09 29.71 -9.49
C MET A 19 -9.69 28.47 -8.83
N MET A 20 -11.01 28.28 -8.91
CA MET A 20 -11.66 27.07 -8.39
C MET A 20 -11.32 25.83 -9.22
N GLU A 21 -11.18 25.98 -10.54
CA GLU A 21 -10.73 24.90 -11.43
C GLU A 21 -9.32 24.41 -11.04
N ARG A 22 -8.39 25.33 -10.79
CA ARG A 22 -7.04 24.97 -10.31
C ARG A 22 -7.02 24.27 -8.96
N VAL A 23 -7.94 24.64 -8.06
CA VAL A 23 -8.02 23.97 -6.77
C VAL A 23 -8.60 22.55 -6.93
N ALA A 24 -9.56 22.37 -7.83
CA ALA A 24 -10.08 21.04 -8.17
C ALA A 24 -8.96 20.16 -8.75
N ASP A 25 -8.22 20.66 -9.75
CA ASP A 25 -7.08 19.94 -10.35
C ASP A 25 -6.03 19.55 -9.30
N TYR A 26 -5.71 20.46 -8.38
CA TYR A 26 -4.76 20.18 -7.30
C TYR A 26 -5.22 19.04 -6.38
N TYR A 27 -6.49 19.03 -6.00
CA TYR A 27 -7.02 17.95 -5.15
C TYR A 27 -7.13 16.62 -5.89
N ASP A 28 -7.44 16.64 -7.19
CA ASP A 28 -7.42 15.43 -8.01
C ASP A 28 -5.99 14.85 -8.09
N GLU A 29 -4.98 15.70 -8.32
CA GLU A 29 -3.57 15.27 -8.29
C GLU A 29 -3.14 14.73 -6.91
N GLU A 30 -3.59 15.36 -5.82
CA GLU A 30 -3.29 14.91 -4.45
C GLU A 30 -3.93 13.54 -4.15
N VAL A 31 -5.15 13.32 -4.65
CA VAL A 31 -5.85 12.03 -4.54
C VAL A 31 -5.12 10.97 -5.37
N ASP A 32 -4.78 11.24 -6.62
CA ASP A 32 -4.06 10.30 -7.48
C ASP A 32 -2.70 9.92 -6.88
N ALA A 33 -1.93 10.91 -6.41
CA ALA A 33 -0.66 10.65 -5.73
C ALA A 33 -0.83 9.80 -4.45
N SER A 34 -1.92 10.02 -3.72
CA SER A 34 -2.26 9.22 -2.53
C SER A 34 -2.62 7.78 -2.92
N VAL A 35 -3.40 7.58 -3.98
CA VAL A 35 -3.77 6.26 -4.49
C VAL A 35 -2.53 5.50 -5.00
N ASP A 36 -1.63 6.17 -5.69
CA ASP A 36 -0.37 5.60 -6.15
C ASP A 36 0.52 5.19 -4.98
N ALA A 37 0.64 6.04 -3.96
CA ALA A 37 1.39 5.71 -2.75
C ALA A 37 0.79 4.51 -2.00
N LEU A 38 -0.54 4.44 -1.90
CA LEU A 38 -1.24 3.29 -1.31
C LEU A 38 -0.98 2.01 -2.10
N THR A 39 -1.03 2.09 -3.43
CA THR A 39 -0.78 0.96 -4.32
C THR A 39 0.68 0.49 -4.23
N ALA A 40 1.63 1.41 -4.16
CA ALA A 40 3.05 1.13 -4.00
C ALA A 40 3.37 0.43 -2.67
N LEU A 41 2.61 0.70 -1.61
CA LEU A 41 2.72 -0.01 -0.32
C LEU A 41 2.01 -1.36 -0.32
N LEU A 42 1.02 -1.54 -1.19
CA LEU A 42 0.28 -2.79 -1.31
C LEU A 42 1.20 -3.91 -1.83
N GLU A 43 2.06 -3.63 -2.81
CA GLU A 43 3.02 -4.60 -3.35
C GLU A 43 3.93 -5.27 -2.28
N PRO A 44 4.71 -4.53 -1.46
CA PRO A 44 5.55 -5.14 -0.44
C PRO A 44 4.73 -5.84 0.66
N SER A 45 3.53 -5.35 0.98
CA SER A 45 2.66 -5.99 1.96
C SER A 45 2.23 -7.40 1.51
N MET A 46 1.91 -7.56 0.23
CA MET A 46 1.54 -8.85 -0.36
C MET A 46 2.73 -9.80 -0.39
N MET A 47 3.93 -9.31 -0.66
CA MET A 47 5.15 -10.13 -0.63
C MET A 47 5.42 -10.70 0.77
N ILE A 48 5.26 -9.89 1.82
CA ILE A 48 5.39 -10.34 3.21
C ILE A 48 4.33 -11.38 3.56
N LEU A 49 3.08 -11.15 3.14
CA LEU A 49 1.96 -12.07 3.42
C LEU A 49 2.18 -13.43 2.74
N ILE A 50 2.51 -13.44 1.45
CA ILE A 50 2.78 -14.67 0.69
C ILE A 50 4.01 -15.39 1.29
N GLY A 51 5.09 -14.65 1.57
CA GLY A 51 6.29 -15.20 2.20
C GLY A 51 5.99 -15.86 3.54
N GLY A 52 5.16 -15.22 4.38
CA GLY A 52 4.72 -15.77 5.65
C GLY A 52 3.91 -17.06 5.49
N VAL A 53 2.93 -17.08 4.58
CA VAL A 53 2.11 -18.28 4.30
C VAL A 53 2.99 -19.44 3.84
N VAL A 54 3.90 -19.20 2.89
CA VAL A 54 4.82 -20.23 2.37
C VAL A 54 5.75 -20.72 3.48
N CYS A 55 6.27 -19.83 4.32
CA CYS A 55 7.15 -20.20 5.43
C CYS A 55 6.46 -21.14 6.43
N VAL A 56 5.20 -20.84 6.79
CA VAL A 56 4.38 -21.72 7.64
C VAL A 56 4.14 -23.07 6.97
N PHE A 57 3.87 -23.08 5.66
CA PHE A 57 3.67 -24.30 4.89
C PHE A 57 4.92 -25.19 4.88
N VAL A 58 6.09 -24.58 4.65
CA VAL A 58 7.38 -25.28 4.68
C VAL A 58 7.67 -25.85 6.06
N MET A 59 7.51 -25.07 7.13
CA MET A 59 7.69 -25.59 8.49
C MET A 59 6.74 -26.76 8.80
N GLY A 60 5.48 -26.66 8.38
CA GLY A 60 4.48 -27.70 8.57
C GLY A 60 4.80 -29.02 7.87
N VAL A 61 5.53 -29.00 6.76
CA VAL A 61 5.93 -30.22 6.02
C VAL A 61 7.33 -30.71 6.41
N LEU A 62 8.28 -29.80 6.59
CA LEU A 62 9.69 -30.15 6.78
C LEU A 62 9.98 -30.66 8.20
N LEU A 63 9.36 -30.09 9.23
CA LEU A 63 9.48 -30.57 10.61
C LEU A 63 9.03 -32.03 10.81
N PRO A 64 7.85 -32.48 10.36
CA PRO A 64 7.44 -33.87 10.52
C PRO A 64 8.31 -34.84 9.71
N ILE A 65 8.81 -34.45 8.54
CA ILE A 65 9.75 -35.27 7.77
C ILE A 65 11.02 -35.55 8.60
N LEU A 66 11.56 -34.53 9.27
CA LEU A 66 12.72 -34.69 10.16
C LEU A 66 12.38 -35.62 11.35
N GLY A 67 11.21 -35.47 11.95
CA GLY A 67 10.76 -36.33 13.05
C GLY A 67 10.57 -37.79 12.66
N VAL A 68 9.99 -38.05 11.48
CA VAL A 68 9.85 -39.42 10.94
C VAL A 68 11.23 -40.02 10.67
N SER A 69 12.16 -39.26 10.07
CA SER A 69 13.53 -39.70 9.82
C SER A 69 14.25 -40.15 11.11
N SER A 70 14.13 -39.38 12.19
CA SER A 70 14.72 -39.77 13.48
C SER A 70 14.08 -41.02 14.09
N SER A 71 12.76 -41.17 13.97
CA SER A 71 12.05 -42.35 14.52
C SER A 71 12.38 -43.65 13.81
N VAL A 72 12.74 -43.59 12.51
CA VAL A 72 13.15 -44.76 11.72
C VAL A 72 14.56 -45.21 12.09
N GLN A 73 15.45 -44.27 12.42
CA GLN A 73 16.84 -44.58 12.78
C GLN A 73 16.98 -45.22 14.18
N GLU A 74 16.02 -45.01 15.08
CA GLU A 74 15.99 -45.67 16.40
C GLU A 74 15.50 -47.13 16.33
N GLN A 75 14.83 -47.53 15.24
CA GLN A 75 14.34 -48.89 15.01
C GLN A 75 15.32 -49.81 14.26
N MET A 76 16.41 -49.26 13.71
CA MET A 76 17.49 -50.02 13.03
C MET A 76 18.73 -50.12 13.91
#